data_AF-A0A2J7PBC6-F1
#
_entry.id   AF-A0A2J7PBC6-F1
#
_cell.length_a   1.000
_cell.length_b   1.000
_cell.length_c   1.000
_cell.angle_alpha   90.00
_cell.angle_beta   90.00
_cell.angle_gamma   90.00
#
_symmetry.space_group_name_H-M   'P 1'
#
loop_
_entity.id
_entity.type
_entity.pdbx_description
1 polymer ?
#
loop_
_entity_poly.entity_id
_entity_poly.type
_entity_poly.pdbx_seq_one_letter_code
_entity_poly.pdbx_strand_id
1 'polypeptide(L)'
;MHIQSVYINDLHDLELDCVSQQEVVEESLSEEEEVTATQESSGSIREMLKAWETVALYIEKHHPNKAVAMRTTNLFNDNAVSHFHQILKRRQNQMSLDSFLVKKN
;
A
#
# COMPACT_ATOMS: atom_id res chain seq x y z
N MET A 1 -16.16 3.02 -19.06
CA MET A 1 -14.70 2.83 -19.13
C MET A 1 -14.04 4.00 -18.42
N HIS A 2 -13.91 4.01 -17.08
CA HIS A 2 -13.00 4.92 -16.32
C HIS A 2 -13.06 4.72 -14.79
N ILE A 3 -12.91 3.49 -14.27
CA ILE A 3 -12.79 3.28 -12.81
C ILE A 3 -11.51 2.52 -12.46
N GLN A 4 -10.99 1.68 -13.36
CA GLN A 4 -9.70 1.01 -13.18
C GLN A 4 -8.49 1.96 -13.27
N SER A 5 -8.63 3.15 -13.86
CA SER A 5 -7.49 4.05 -14.11
C SER A 5 -7.02 4.83 -12.87
N VAL A 6 -7.84 4.96 -11.83
CA VAL A 6 -7.47 5.76 -10.64
C VAL A 6 -6.75 4.88 -9.60
N TYR A 7 -7.23 3.64 -9.40
CA TYR A 7 -6.70 2.71 -8.41
C TYR A 7 -5.31 2.14 -8.73
N ILE A 8 -4.98 1.97 -10.02
CA ILE A 8 -3.67 1.45 -10.43
C ILE A 8 -2.59 2.53 -10.27
N ASN A 9 -2.93 3.80 -10.53
CA ASN A 9 -1.98 4.90 -10.40
C ASN A 9 -1.63 5.18 -8.93
N ASP A 10 -2.60 5.11 -8.01
CA ASP A 10 -2.35 5.32 -6.58
C ASP A 10 -1.43 4.23 -5.97
N LEU A 11 -1.48 3.00 -6.47
CA LEU A 11 -0.59 1.90 -6.04
C LEU A 11 0.81 2.06 -6.62
N HIS A 12 0.91 2.45 -7.89
CA HIS A 12 2.19 2.68 -8.56
C HIS A 12 2.93 3.91 -8.02
N ASP A 13 2.19 4.98 -7.67
CA ASP A 13 2.74 6.18 -7.02
C ASP A 13 3.23 5.87 -5.60
N LEU A 14 2.53 4.98 -4.87
CA LEU A 14 2.98 4.48 -3.56
C LEU A 14 4.25 3.61 -3.69
N GLU A 15 4.36 2.80 -4.74
CA GLU A 15 5.52 1.94 -4.99
C GLU A 15 6.75 2.78 -5.41
N LEU A 16 6.57 3.78 -6.28
CA LEU A 16 7.63 4.71 -6.70
C LEU A 16 8.17 5.57 -5.54
N ASP A 17 7.29 6.13 -4.70
CA ASP A 17 7.72 6.95 -3.56
C ASP A 17 8.53 6.14 -2.52
N CYS A 18 8.18 4.86 -2.34
CA CYS A 18 8.92 3.96 -1.44
C CYS A 18 10.29 3.57 -2.00
N VAL A 19 10.41 3.30 -3.30
CA VAL A 19 11.69 2.97 -3.94
C VAL A 19 12.62 4.18 -3.93
N SER A 20 12.10 5.39 -4.15
CA SER A 20 12.91 6.61 -4.05
C SER A 20 13.42 6.88 -2.63
N GLN A 21 12.70 6.45 -1.59
CA GLN A 21 13.20 6.53 -0.21
C GLN A 21 14.23 5.43 0.09
N GLN A 22 14.12 4.24 -0.51
CA GLN A 22 15.09 3.17 -0.32
C GLN A 22 16.46 3.48 -0.94
N GLU A 23 16.51 4.24 -2.06
CA GLU A 23 17.77 4.69 -2.68
C GLU A 23 18.48 5.79 -1.86
N VAL A 24 17.76 6.48 -0.96
CA VAL A 24 18.32 7.58 -0.11
C VAL A 24 18.68 7.08 1.30
N VAL A 25 18.30 5.85 1.67
CA VAL A 25 18.48 5.26 3.01
C VAL A 25 19.74 4.38 3.11
N GLU A 26 20.75 4.59 2.26
CA GLU A 26 22.09 4.01 2.51
C GLU A 26 23.00 4.91 3.36
N GLU A 27 22.62 6.17 3.67
CA GLU A 27 23.57 7.13 4.30
C GLU A 27 23.32 7.44 5.79
N SER A 28 22.31 6.87 6.46
CA SER A 28 22.06 7.20 7.88
C SER A 28 21.50 6.03 8.68
N LEU A 29 22.37 5.07 9.00
CA LEU A 29 22.17 4.02 10.02
C LEU A 29 22.37 4.61 11.42
N SER A 30 21.30 5.08 12.09
CA SER A 30 21.31 5.28 13.56
C SER A 30 19.93 5.41 14.23
N GLU A 31 18.81 5.06 13.58
CA GLU A 31 17.47 5.06 14.20
C GLU A 31 16.76 3.71 13.99
N GLU A 32 17.41 2.61 14.38
CA GLU A 32 16.95 1.24 14.06
C GLU A 32 15.97 0.62 15.07
N GLU A 33 15.75 1.17 16.27
CA GLU A 33 14.97 0.46 17.32
C GLU A 33 13.47 0.80 17.40
N GLU A 34 13.00 1.97 16.95
CA GLU A 34 11.56 2.33 16.98
C GLU A 34 10.88 2.19 15.61
N VAL A 35 11.66 2.29 14.53
CA VAL A 35 11.20 2.17 13.14
C VAL A 35 10.87 0.71 12.77
N THR A 36 11.51 -0.27 13.40
CA THR A 36 11.36 -1.69 13.04
C THR A 36 9.97 -2.25 13.33
N ALA A 37 9.35 -1.92 14.47
CA ALA A 37 8.01 -2.41 14.80
C ALA A 37 6.91 -1.84 13.89
N THR A 38 7.06 -0.59 13.44
CA THR A 38 6.11 0.05 12.51
C THR A 38 6.36 -0.37 11.05
N GLN A 39 7.62 -0.63 10.68
CA GLN A 39 8.03 -1.21 9.40
C GLN A 39 7.50 -2.64 9.20
N GLU A 40 7.67 -3.53 10.19
CA GLU A 40 7.16 -4.90 10.14
C GLU A 40 5.65 -4.92 9.86
N SER A 41 4.89 -4.07 10.56
CA SER A 41 3.45 -3.95 10.36
C SER A 41 3.05 -3.33 9.01
N SER A 42 3.94 -2.61 8.33
CA SER A 42 3.66 -2.01 7.00
C SER A 42 4.01 -2.99 5.88
N GLY A 43 5.07 -3.78 6.05
CA GLY A 43 5.40 -4.91 5.18
C GLY A 43 4.23 -5.90 5.10
N SER A 44 3.70 -6.35 6.24
CA SER A 44 2.56 -7.29 6.26
C SER A 44 1.30 -6.72 5.61
N ILE A 45 1.04 -5.40 5.72
CA ILE A 45 -0.11 -4.79 5.02
C ILE A 45 0.12 -4.79 3.50
N ARG A 46 1.34 -4.48 3.04
CA ARG A 46 1.67 -4.55 1.60
C ARG A 46 1.53 -5.98 1.06
N GLU A 47 1.97 -6.98 1.82
CA GLU A 47 1.79 -8.39 1.46
C GLU A 47 0.32 -8.78 1.35
N MET A 48 -0.51 -8.37 2.32
CA MET A 48 -1.96 -8.57 2.26
C MET A 48 -2.59 -7.93 1.02
N LEU A 49 -2.20 -6.70 0.68
CA LEU A 49 -2.71 -6.00 -0.50
C LEU A 49 -2.32 -6.72 -1.81
N LYS A 50 -1.05 -7.17 -1.93
CA LYS A 50 -0.57 -7.96 -3.08
C LYS A 50 -1.28 -9.31 -3.20
N ALA A 51 -1.51 -9.99 -2.07
CA ALA A 51 -2.26 -11.24 -2.04
C ALA A 51 -3.72 -11.04 -2.50
N TRP A 52 -4.37 -9.97 -2.01
CA TRP A 52 -5.72 -9.62 -2.44
C TRP A 52 -5.79 -9.32 -3.94
N GLU A 53 -4.86 -8.54 -4.49
CA GLU A 53 -4.81 -8.24 -5.93
C GLU A 53 -4.75 -9.53 -6.77
N THR A 54 -3.90 -10.47 -6.36
CA THR A 54 -3.78 -11.79 -7.01
C THR A 54 -5.10 -12.56 -6.97
N VAL A 55 -5.78 -12.57 -5.82
CA VAL A 55 -7.09 -13.23 -5.65
C VAL A 55 -8.16 -12.55 -6.51
N ALA A 56 -8.21 -11.22 -6.53
CA ALA A 56 -9.17 -10.44 -7.30
C ALA A 56 -9.02 -10.72 -8.80
N LEU A 57 -7.78 -10.75 -9.32
CA LEU A 57 -7.48 -11.10 -10.71
C LEU A 57 -7.93 -12.52 -11.05
N TYR A 58 -7.70 -13.47 -10.15
CA TYR A 58 -8.11 -14.86 -10.35
C TYR A 58 -9.64 -14.99 -10.40
N ILE A 59 -10.35 -14.33 -9.48
CA ILE A 59 -11.81 -14.28 -9.44
C ILE A 59 -12.36 -13.64 -10.72
N GLU A 60 -11.81 -12.49 -11.13
CA GLU A 60 -12.23 -11.80 -12.36
C GLU A 60 -12.05 -12.69 -13.59
N LYS A 61 -10.94 -13.41 -13.69
CA LYS A 61 -10.64 -14.28 -14.83
C LYS A 61 -11.55 -15.51 -14.86
N HIS A 62 -11.70 -16.21 -13.73
CA HIS A 62 -12.24 -17.57 -13.71
C HIS A 62 -13.70 -17.68 -13.27
N HIS A 63 -14.26 -16.68 -12.57
CA HIS A 63 -15.63 -16.81 -12.07
C HIS A 63 -16.65 -16.78 -13.22
N PRO A 64 -17.58 -17.76 -13.30
CA PRO A 64 -18.53 -17.87 -14.41
C PRO A 64 -19.58 -16.74 -14.39
N ASN A 65 -19.96 -16.28 -13.19
CA ASN A 65 -20.87 -15.15 -13.04
C ASN A 65 -20.08 -13.87 -12.74
N LYS A 66 -19.82 -13.06 -13.77
CA LYS A 66 -19.04 -11.82 -13.65
C LYS A 66 -19.69 -10.77 -12.74
N ALA A 67 -21.02 -10.71 -12.72
CA ALA A 67 -21.74 -9.75 -11.89
C ALA A 67 -21.58 -10.06 -10.39
N VAL A 68 -21.65 -11.35 -10.02
CA VAL A 68 -21.41 -11.79 -8.64
C VAL A 68 -19.95 -11.54 -8.25
N ALA A 69 -19.00 -11.92 -9.11
CA ALA A 69 -17.58 -11.66 -8.89
C ALA A 69 -17.29 -10.18 -8.62
N MET A 70 -17.80 -9.29 -9.47
CA MET A 70 -17.62 -7.84 -9.32
C MET A 70 -18.22 -7.32 -8.01
N ARG A 71 -19.42 -7.77 -7.62
CA ARG A 71 -20.03 -7.38 -6.34
C ARG A 71 -19.19 -7.84 -5.14
N THR A 72 -18.70 -9.06 -5.16
CA THR A 72 -17.87 -9.61 -4.08
C THR A 72 -16.53 -8.88 -3.97
N THR A 73 -15.87 -8.62 -5.10
CA THR A 73 -14.60 -7.86 -5.14
C THR A 73 -14.81 -6.44 -4.61
N ASN A 74 -15.85 -5.75 -5.07
CA ASN A 74 -16.15 -4.39 -4.59
C ASN A 74 -16.45 -4.37 -3.09
N LEU A 75 -17.23 -5.33 -2.59
CA LEU A 75 -17.55 -5.42 -1.17
C LEU A 75 -16.30 -5.60 -0.30
N PHE A 76 -15.35 -6.43 -0.74
CA PHE A 76 -14.09 -6.60 -0.02
C PHE A 76 -13.20 -5.36 -0.13
N ASN A 77 -13.19 -4.70 -1.30
CA ASN A 77 -12.44 -3.47 -1.49
C ASN A 77 -12.90 -2.37 -0.52
N ASP A 78 -14.21 -2.15 -0.44
CA ASP A 78 -14.81 -1.10 0.37
C ASP A 78 -14.61 -1.35 1.87
N ASN A 79 -14.72 -2.61 2.31
CA ASN A 79 -14.68 -2.95 3.74
C ASN A 79 -13.29 -3.21 4.30
N ALA A 80 -12.38 -3.80 3.52
CA ALA A 80 -11.08 -4.26 4.02
C ALA A 80 -9.92 -3.51 3.34
N VAL A 81 -9.86 -3.52 2.01
CA VAL A 81 -8.71 -3.01 1.25
C VAL A 81 -8.54 -1.50 1.45
N SER A 82 -9.65 -0.76 1.45
CA SER A 82 -9.65 0.68 1.72
C SER A 82 -9.06 0.99 3.10
N HIS A 83 -9.38 0.19 4.11
CA HIS A 83 -8.85 0.38 5.46
C HIS A 83 -7.33 0.20 5.50
N PHE A 84 -6.81 -0.85 4.86
CA PHE A 84 -5.37 -1.11 4.76
C PHE A 84 -4.61 -0.02 4.00
N HIS A 85 -5.17 0.47 2.89
CA HIS A 85 -4.58 1.62 2.18
C HIS A 85 -4.53 2.87 3.04
N GLN A 86 -5.58 3.16 3.81
CA GLN A 86 -5.58 4.31 4.71
C GLN A 86 -4.51 4.19 5.80
N ILE A 87 -4.29 3.00 6.34
CA ILE A 87 -3.23 2.76 7.32
C ILE A 87 -1.86 3.02 6.69
N LEU A 88 -1.58 2.46 5.51
CA LEU A 88 -0.31 2.68 4.81
C LEU A 88 -0.08 4.16 4.49
N LYS A 89 -1.08 4.85 3.95
CA LYS A 89 -1.00 6.28 3.62
C LYS A 89 -0.69 7.14 4.84
N ARG A 90 -1.33 6.85 5.99
CA ARG A 90 -1.05 7.58 7.24
C ARG A 90 0.39 7.38 7.70
N ARG A 91 0.91 6.15 7.61
CA ARG A 91 2.29 5.83 8.02
C ARG A 91 3.32 6.47 7.10
N GLN A 92 3.07 6.48 5.79
CA GLN A 92 3.93 7.16 4.83
C GLN A 92 4.02 8.67 5.10
N ASN A 93 2.88 9.32 5.35
CA ASN A 93 2.85 10.73 5.70
C ASN A 93 3.61 11.02 7.01
N GLN A 94 3.51 10.14 8.00
CA GLN A 94 4.23 10.28 9.27
C GLN A 94 5.76 10.23 9.04
N MET A 95 6.24 9.22 8.31
CA MET A 95 7.67 9.10 7.98
C MET A 95 8.18 10.30 7.18
N SER A 96 7.39 10.81 6.23
CA SER A 96 7.74 12.02 5.46
C SER A 96 7.91 13.25 6.36
N LEU A 97 7.00 13.45 7.31
CA LEU A 97 7.08 14.56 8.27
C LEU A 97 8.30 14.43 9.19
N ASP A 98 8.54 13.24 9.73
CA ASP A 98 9.66 12.99 10.64
C ASP A 98 11.01 13.27 9.93
N SER A 99 11.15 12.81 8.68
CA SER A 99 12.35 13.06 7.86
C SER A 99 12.59 14.55 7.56
N PHE A 100 11.52 15.33 7.42
CA PHE A 100 11.60 16.78 7.18
C PHE A 100 12.05 17.53 8.43
N LEU A 101 11.58 17.10 9.61
CA LEU A 101 11.95 17.71 10.88
C LEU A 101 13.41 17.43 11.24
N VAL A 102 13.91 16.22 10.99
CA VAL A 102 15.33 15.86 11.21
C VAL A 102 16.26 16.71 10.36
N LYS A 103 15.92 16.98 9.08
CA LYS A 103 16.73 17.80 8.17
C LYS A 103 16.81 19.30 8.52
N LYS A 104 15.94 19.77 9.43
CA LYS A 104 15.85 21.20 9.79
C LYS A 104 16.73 21.56 11.00
N ASN A 105 17.24 20.58 11.73
CA ASN A 105 18.19 20.76 12.83
C ASN A 105 19.63 20.57 12.37
#